data_AF-A0AAJ1A9B1-F1
#
_entry.id   AF-A0AAJ1A9B1-F1
#
_cell.length_a   1.000
_cell.length_b   1.000
_cell.length_c   1.000
_cell.angle_alpha   90.00
_cell.angle_beta   90.00
_cell.angle_gamma   90.00
#
_symmetry.space_group_name_H-M   'P 1'
#
loop_
_entity.id
_entity.type
_entity.pdbx_description
1 polymer ?
#
loop_
_entity_poly.entity_id
_entity_poly.type
_entity_poly.pdbx_seq_one_letter_code
_entity_poly.pdbx_strand_id
1 'polypeptide(L)'
;MLTDLSHGNKPFAAAIMLGAILACAPEALAQSVDAATSKKSAMDLQHAIASSFNVPPGQVRGGRVVITVHLRLDKNGAIVGSPEVTASGGNEAARESLSAAALRAVQRSSPFPMLPKEKYESWNEVVLRFESSDPTP
;
A
#
# COMPACT_ATOMS: atom_id res chain seq x y z
N MET A 1 -43.09 6.04 43.52
CA MET A 1 -42.64 7.30 44.13
C MET A 1 -41.21 7.53 43.65
N LEU A 2 -40.82 8.26 42.60
CA LEU A 2 -41.42 9.27 41.72
C LEU A 2 -42.17 10.39 42.45
N THR A 3 -41.41 11.44 42.76
CA THR A 3 -41.70 12.89 42.64
C THR A 3 -40.43 13.61 43.17
N ASP A 4 -39.95 14.72 42.64
CA ASP A 4 -40.63 15.87 42.07
C ASP A 4 -39.59 16.75 41.36
N LEU A 5 -39.98 17.45 40.27
CA LEU A 5 -40.08 18.92 40.28
C LEU A 5 -40.30 19.50 38.88
N SER A 6 -41.34 20.33 38.85
CA SER A 6 -41.46 21.56 38.08
C SER A 6 -42.02 21.53 36.65
N HIS A 7 -43.36 21.49 36.62
CA HIS A 7 -44.22 22.64 36.27
C HIS A 7 -44.09 23.28 34.87
N GLY A 8 -45.11 23.00 34.03
CA GLY A 8 -46.03 24.07 33.64
C GLY A 8 -45.87 24.76 32.28
N ASN A 9 -46.82 24.45 31.40
CA ASN A 9 -47.51 25.35 30.44
C ASN A 9 -47.05 25.37 28.96
N LYS A 10 -47.88 24.74 28.11
CA LYS A 10 -48.07 25.01 26.66
C LYS A 10 -48.59 26.46 26.50
N PRO A 11 -48.45 27.20 25.37
CA PRO A 11 -48.89 26.69 24.04
C PRO A 11 -48.42 27.42 22.74
N PHE A 12 -48.94 26.93 21.61
CA PHE A 12 -49.33 27.65 20.38
C PHE A 12 -48.28 28.21 19.39
N ALA A 13 -48.58 27.87 18.12
CA ALA A 13 -48.34 28.61 16.86
C ALA A 13 -46.88 28.65 16.34
N ALA A 14 -46.53 27.86 15.30
CA ALA A 14 -46.90 27.99 13.88
C ALA A 14 -46.11 29.07 13.12
N ALA A 15 -45.60 28.62 11.97
CA ALA A 15 -45.42 29.36 10.72
C ALA A 15 -44.10 30.13 10.45
N ILE A 16 -43.43 29.64 9.38
CA ILE A 16 -43.00 30.41 8.19
C ILE A 16 -41.52 30.88 8.13
N MET A 17 -40.81 30.20 7.21
CA MET A 17 -39.90 30.71 6.17
C MET A 17 -38.38 30.64 6.36
N LEU A 18 -37.81 29.94 5.36
CA LEU A 18 -36.57 30.22 4.63
C LEU A 18 -35.32 30.56 5.44
N GLY A 19 -34.41 29.59 5.50
CA GLY A 19 -33.00 29.83 5.80
C GLY A 19 -32.18 28.65 5.31
N ALA A 20 -31.74 28.71 4.05
CA ALA A 20 -30.71 27.83 3.54
C ALA A 20 -29.44 28.02 4.38
N ILE A 21 -29.02 26.97 5.10
CA ILE A 21 -27.65 26.86 5.57
C ILE A 21 -27.10 25.57 5.00
N LEU A 22 -26.33 25.76 3.94
CA LEU A 22 -25.46 24.81 3.29
C LEU A 22 -24.44 24.28 4.31
N ALA A 23 -24.84 23.32 5.13
CA ALA A 23 -23.89 22.50 5.88
C ALA A 23 -23.50 21.31 5.01
N CYS A 24 -22.66 21.59 4.01
CA CYS A 24 -21.80 20.58 3.42
C CYS A 24 -20.86 20.11 4.55
N ALA A 25 -21.16 18.99 5.18
CA ALA A 25 -20.14 18.22 5.88
C ALA A 25 -19.60 17.20 4.89
N PRO A 26 -18.42 17.41 4.27
CA PRO A 26 -17.75 16.33 3.56
C PRO A 26 -16.92 15.53 4.56
N GLU A 27 -17.53 14.99 5.62
CA GLU A 27 -16.87 14.03 6.50
C GLU A 27 -17.04 12.60 5.97
N ALA A 28 -16.60 12.38 4.72
CA ALA A 28 -16.45 11.03 4.16
C ALA A 28 -15.47 10.93 2.98
N LEU A 29 -14.64 11.96 2.71
CA LEU A 29 -13.69 11.93 1.58
C LEU A 29 -12.23 11.68 1.97
N ALA A 30 -11.91 11.71 3.27
CA ALA A 30 -10.54 11.46 3.74
C ALA A 30 -10.11 9.98 3.60
N GLN A 31 -11.04 9.03 3.53
CA GLN A 31 -10.67 7.60 3.52
C GLN A 31 -10.33 7.05 2.12
N SER A 32 -10.75 7.73 1.04
CA SER A 32 -10.51 7.24 -0.33
C SER A 32 -9.13 7.64 -0.86
N VAL A 33 -8.66 8.84 -0.53
CA VAL A 33 -7.35 9.34 -1.01
C VAL A 33 -6.18 8.58 -0.38
N ASP A 34 -6.27 8.20 0.90
CA ASP A 34 -5.25 7.42 1.60
C ASP A 34 -5.05 6.04 1.00
N ALA A 35 -6.14 5.29 0.82
CA ALA A 35 -6.09 3.95 0.24
C ALA A 35 -5.70 3.97 -1.25
N ALA A 36 -6.15 4.96 -2.02
CA ALA A 36 -5.78 5.10 -3.43
C ALA A 36 -4.29 5.48 -3.60
N THR A 37 -3.78 6.36 -2.75
CA THR A 37 -2.38 6.81 -2.77
C THR A 37 -1.43 5.70 -2.33
N SER A 38 -1.80 4.93 -1.30
CA SER A 38 -1.06 3.74 -0.87
C SER A 38 -0.98 2.70 -1.99
N LYS A 39 -2.10 2.38 -2.64
CA LYS A 39 -2.12 1.45 -3.79
C LYS A 39 -1.24 1.92 -4.95
N LYS A 40 -1.30 3.21 -5.31
CA LYS A 40 -0.46 3.79 -6.34
C LYS A 40 1.02 3.67 -5.99
N SER A 41 1.41 4.07 -4.77
CA SER A 41 2.79 4.01 -4.29
C SER A 41 3.36 2.58 -4.31
N ALA A 42 2.55 1.57 -3.96
CA ALA A 42 2.95 0.17 -4.04
C ALA A 42 3.16 -0.32 -5.47
N MET A 43 2.27 0.05 -6.41
CA MET A 43 2.44 -0.28 -7.83
C MET A 43 3.68 0.39 -8.42
N ASP A 44 3.91 1.64 -8.05
CA ASP A 44 5.09 2.43 -8.41
C ASP A 44 6.39 1.75 -7.93
N LEU A 45 6.47 1.33 -6.66
CA LEU A 45 7.59 0.54 -6.12
C LEU A 45 7.82 -0.76 -6.89
N GLN A 46 6.74 -1.51 -7.08
CA GLN A 46 6.79 -2.77 -7.80
C GLN A 46 7.31 -2.55 -9.23
N HIS A 47 6.87 -1.49 -9.91
CA HIS A 47 7.29 -1.16 -11.26
C HIS A 47 8.77 -0.76 -11.34
N ALA A 48 9.25 0.08 -10.41
CA ALA A 48 10.66 0.49 -10.37
C ALA A 48 11.59 -0.72 -10.15
N ILE A 49 11.21 -1.61 -9.23
CA ILE A 49 11.98 -2.83 -8.93
C ILE A 49 11.90 -3.80 -10.10
N ALA A 50 10.70 -4.04 -10.66
CA ALA A 50 10.50 -4.92 -11.81
C ALA A 50 11.30 -4.45 -13.04
N SER A 51 11.36 -3.14 -13.28
CA SER A 51 12.17 -2.55 -14.37
C SER A 51 13.67 -2.81 -14.18
N SER A 52 14.13 -2.83 -12.92
CA SER A 52 15.53 -3.15 -12.57
C SER A 52 15.79 -4.66 -12.44
N PHE A 53 14.74 -5.48 -12.44
CA PHE A 53 14.79 -6.91 -12.22
C PHE A 53 15.07 -7.66 -13.52
N ASN A 54 16.34 -7.93 -13.76
CA ASN A 54 16.77 -8.75 -14.88
C ASN A 54 16.72 -10.24 -14.50
N VAL A 55 15.63 -10.94 -14.88
CA VAL A 55 15.51 -12.38 -14.69
C VAL A 55 16.56 -13.10 -15.53
N PRO A 56 17.44 -13.92 -14.93
CA PRO A 56 18.40 -14.70 -15.70
C PRO A 56 17.67 -15.64 -16.67
N PRO A 57 17.99 -15.62 -17.98
CA PRO A 57 17.33 -16.47 -18.96
C PRO A 57 17.54 -17.95 -18.60
N GLY A 58 16.49 -18.77 -18.71
CA GLY A 58 16.56 -20.22 -18.51
C GLY A 58 16.16 -20.73 -17.11
N GLN A 59 15.93 -19.85 -16.13
CA GLN A 59 15.60 -20.25 -14.74
C GLN A 59 14.09 -20.46 -14.47
N VAL A 60 13.23 -20.24 -15.47
CA VAL A 60 11.78 -20.56 -15.39
C VAL A 60 11.51 -22.04 -15.70
N ARG A 61 12.57 -22.84 -15.95
CA ARG A 61 12.45 -24.30 -16.11
C ARG A 61 12.53 -24.99 -14.75
N GLY A 62 11.41 -24.96 -14.03
CA GLY A 62 11.31 -25.63 -12.73
C GLY A 62 9.96 -25.56 -12.04
N GLY A 63 8.96 -24.92 -12.67
CA GLY A 63 7.65 -24.66 -12.07
C GLY A 63 7.54 -23.26 -11.49
N ARG A 64 6.36 -22.94 -10.95
CA ARG A 64 6.03 -21.61 -10.40
C ARG A 64 6.92 -21.31 -9.19
N VAL A 65 7.71 -20.25 -9.29
CA VAL A 65 8.49 -19.69 -8.17
C VAL A 65 7.80 -18.42 -7.69
N VAL A 66 7.62 -18.30 -6.38
CA VAL A 66 7.12 -17.10 -5.71
C VAL A 66 8.25 -16.52 -4.87
N ILE A 67 8.65 -15.29 -5.18
CA ILE A 67 9.62 -14.53 -4.42
C ILE A 67 8.90 -13.44 -3.65
N THR A 68 9.06 -13.43 -2.34
CA THR A 68 8.56 -12.38 -1.45
C THR A 68 9.74 -11.56 -0.97
N VAL A 69 9.76 -10.28 -1.29
CA VAL A 69 10.78 -9.33 -0.86
C VAL A 69 10.17 -8.41 0.18
N HIS A 70 10.69 -8.47 1.40
CA HIS A 70 10.35 -7.56 2.47
C HIS A 70 11.47 -6.53 2.58
N LEU A 71 11.12 -5.26 2.42
CA LEU A 71 12.08 -4.17 2.52
C LEU A 71 11.50 -3.03 3.36
N ARG A 72 12.40 -2.32 4.05
CA ARG A 72 12.07 -1.14 4.84
C ARG A 72 12.69 0.08 4.18
N LEU A 73 11.95 1.17 4.16
CA LEU A 73 12.32 2.44 3.53
C LEU A 73 12.30 3.57 4.56
N ASP A 74 13.23 4.52 4.43
CA ASP A 74 13.18 5.80 5.13
C ASP A 74 12.25 6.79 4.39
N LYS A 75 11.89 7.91 5.04
CA LYS A 75 11.09 9.02 4.45
C LYS A 75 11.66 9.58 3.14
N ASN A 76 12.94 9.35 2.86
CA ASN A 76 13.60 9.72 1.61
C ASN A 76 13.48 8.64 0.50
N GLY A 77 12.80 7.52 0.77
CA GLY A 77 12.71 6.37 -0.14
C GLY A 77 13.99 5.55 -0.23
N ALA A 78 14.96 5.79 0.66
CA ALA A 78 16.18 4.98 0.75
C ALA A 78 15.91 3.70 1.54
N ILE A 79 16.54 2.59 1.16
CA ILE A 79 16.44 1.33 1.91
C ILE A 79 17.12 1.52 3.27
N VAL A 80 16.43 1.12 4.33
CA VAL A 80 16.98 1.06 5.69
C VAL A 80 17.12 -0.39 6.15
N GLY A 81 18.30 -0.72 6.68
CA GLY A 81 18.65 -2.09 7.06
C GLY A 81 18.93 -2.98 5.86
N SER A 82 18.59 -4.27 5.98
CA SER A 82 18.79 -5.26 4.92
C SER A 82 17.45 -5.77 4.40
N PRO A 83 17.23 -5.81 3.07
CA PRO A 83 16.05 -6.44 2.50
C PRO A 83 16.06 -7.93 2.82
N GLU A 84 14.92 -8.44 3.26
CA GLU A 84 14.71 -9.87 3.45
C GLU A 84 14.03 -10.45 2.22
N VAL A 85 14.55 -11.56 1.71
CA VAL A 85 14.00 -12.22 0.51
C VAL A 85 13.69 -13.67 0.86
N THR A 86 12.44 -14.05 0.66
CA THR A 86 11.98 -15.43 0.82
C THR A 86 11.54 -15.97 -0.53
N ALA A 87 11.94 -17.19 -0.85
CA ALA A 87 11.59 -17.85 -2.09
C ALA A 87 10.92 -19.19 -1.83
N SER A 88 9.83 -19.46 -2.54
CA SER A 88 9.04 -20.69 -2.42
C SER A 88 8.69 -21.26 -3.78
N GLY A 89 8.55 -22.58 -3.87
CA GLY A 89 8.29 -23.28 -5.13
C GLY A 89 9.54 -23.48 -5.99
N GLY A 90 9.34 -24.05 -7.18
CA GLY A 90 10.41 -24.40 -8.14
C GLY A 90 11.58 -25.23 -7.60
N ASN A 91 12.70 -25.20 -8.32
CA ASN A 91 13.97 -25.78 -7.89
C ASN A 91 14.79 -24.76 -7.06
N GLU A 92 15.66 -25.23 -6.18
CA GLU A 92 16.58 -24.43 -5.37
C GLU A 92 17.39 -23.45 -6.23
N ALA A 93 17.99 -23.93 -7.32
CA ALA A 93 18.78 -23.07 -8.21
C ALA A 93 17.98 -21.86 -8.76
N ALA A 94 16.70 -22.06 -9.06
CA ALA A 94 15.82 -20.99 -9.52
C ALA A 94 15.48 -20.03 -8.37
N ARG A 95 15.19 -20.55 -7.17
CA ARG A 95 14.96 -19.75 -5.96
C ARG A 95 16.15 -18.87 -5.63
N GLU A 96 17.36 -19.43 -5.58
CA GLU A 96 18.59 -18.69 -5.25
C GLU A 96 18.87 -17.61 -6.29
N SER A 97 18.77 -17.94 -7.58
CA SER A 97 19.05 -16.99 -8.66
C SER A 97 18.04 -15.85 -8.71
N LEU A 98 16.74 -16.15 -8.56
CA LEU A 98 15.69 -15.13 -8.52
C LEU A 98 15.78 -14.27 -7.26
N SER A 99 16.11 -14.87 -6.11
CA SER A 99 16.33 -14.13 -4.86
C SER A 99 17.50 -13.15 -5.00
N ALA A 100 18.62 -13.61 -5.56
CA ALA A 100 19.79 -12.76 -5.81
C ALA A 100 19.48 -11.65 -6.84
N ALA A 101 18.71 -11.95 -7.88
CA ALA A 101 18.26 -10.95 -8.84
C ALA A 101 17.35 -9.90 -8.18
N ALA A 102 16.47 -10.33 -7.27
CA ALA A 102 15.50 -9.45 -6.61
C ALA A 102 16.22 -8.49 -5.68
N LEU A 103 17.16 -9.01 -4.89
CA LEU A 103 17.99 -8.20 -4.02
C LEU A 103 18.80 -7.14 -4.79
N ARG A 104 19.39 -7.52 -5.93
CA ARG A 104 20.11 -6.57 -6.80
C ARG A 104 19.19 -5.51 -7.40
N ALA A 105 17.99 -5.89 -7.82
CA ALA A 105 17.00 -4.97 -8.36
C ALA A 105 16.59 -3.94 -7.31
N VAL A 106 16.23 -4.39 -6.11
CA VAL A 106 15.87 -3.52 -4.98
C VAL A 106 16.98 -2.55 -4.64
N GLN A 107 18.23 -3.02 -4.54
CA GLN A 107 19.37 -2.14 -4.26
C GLN A 107 19.62 -1.11 -5.38
N ARG A 108 19.41 -1.48 -6.65
CA ARG A 108 19.59 -0.58 -7.79
C ARG A 108 18.48 0.46 -7.92
N SER A 109 17.25 0.09 -7.55
CA SER A 109 16.09 1.00 -7.62
C SER A 109 16.04 1.97 -6.45
N SER A 110 16.87 1.79 -5.42
CA SER A 110 16.97 2.73 -4.31
C SER A 110 17.87 3.92 -4.65
N PRO A 111 17.51 5.15 -4.26
CA PRO A 111 16.31 5.53 -3.53
C PRO A 111 15.05 5.63 -4.40
N PHE A 112 13.87 5.55 -3.78
CA PHE A 112 12.55 5.70 -4.40
C PHE A 112 11.97 7.11 -4.17
N PRO A 113 12.38 8.13 -4.95
CA PRO A 113 11.99 9.52 -4.71
C PRO A 113 10.53 9.83 -5.03
N MET A 114 9.84 8.97 -5.78
CA MET A 114 8.46 9.17 -6.21
C MET A 114 7.41 8.91 -5.12
N LEU A 115 7.83 8.48 -3.93
CA LEU A 115 6.92 8.11 -2.85
C LEU A 115 6.38 9.36 -2.13
N PRO A 116 5.06 9.45 -1.91
CA PRO A 116 4.45 10.56 -1.20
C PRO A 116 4.81 10.49 0.29
N LYS A 117 5.59 11.46 0.76
CA LYS A 117 6.06 11.57 2.16
C LYS A 117 4.92 11.62 3.18
N GLU A 118 3.75 12.12 2.79
CA GLU A 118 2.57 12.18 3.67
C GLU A 118 2.06 10.79 4.08
N LYS A 119 2.25 9.76 3.24
CA LYS A 119 1.78 8.39 3.50
C LYS A 119 2.91 7.47 3.91
N TYR A 120 3.96 8.00 4.54
CA TYR A 120 5.14 7.24 4.94
C TYR A 120 4.78 5.95 5.70
N GLU A 121 3.83 6.00 6.63
CA GLU A 121 3.41 4.81 7.40
C GLU A 121 2.73 3.73 6.55
N SER A 122 2.31 4.05 5.32
CA SER A 122 1.74 3.07 4.38
C SER A 122 2.79 2.39 3.50
N TRP A 123 4.03 2.90 3.45
CA TRP A 123 5.09 2.38 2.57
C TRP A 123 6.49 2.30 3.22
N ASN A 124 6.64 2.66 4.49
CA ASN A 124 7.88 2.50 5.25
C ASN A 124 8.30 1.03 5.36
N GLU A 125 7.33 0.12 5.31
CA GLU A 125 7.53 -1.32 5.27
C GLU A 125 6.68 -1.89 4.15
N VAL A 126 7.34 -2.53 3.17
CA VAL A 126 6.67 -3.03 1.96
C VAL A 126 7.07 -4.47 1.72
N VAL A 127 6.05 -5.29 1.49
CA VAL A 127 6.19 -6.69 1.11
C VAL A 127 5.76 -6.83 -0.35
N LEU A 128 6.74 -7.06 -1.22
CA LEU A 128 6.52 -7.24 -2.64
C LEU A 128 6.55 -8.73 -2.99
N ARG A 129 5.52 -9.20 -3.67
CA ARG A 129 5.43 -10.58 -4.16
C ARG A 129 5.62 -10.59 -5.67
N PHE A 130 6.63 -11.34 -6.11
CA PHE A 130 6.91 -11.60 -7.52
C PHE A 130 6.62 -13.07 -7.80
N GLU A 131 5.75 -13.32 -8.77
CA GLU A 131 5.48 -14.67 -9.24
C GLU A 131 6.12 -14.83 -10.61
N SER A 132 7.02 -15.80 -10.74
CA SER A 132 7.50 -16.24 -12.05
C SER A 132 6.41 -17.13 -12.65
N SER A 133 5.45 -16.50 -13.33
CA SER A 133 4.57 -17.21 -14.24
C SER A 133 5.30 -17.35 -15.57
N ASP A 134 5.35 -18.58 -16.07
CA ASP A 134 5.85 -18.93 -17.40
C ASP A 134 5.27 -17.97 -18.45
N PRO A 135 6.09 -17.27 -19.27
CA PRO A 135 5.55 -16.65 -20.47
C PRO A 135 5.15 -17.80 -21.40
N THR A 136 3.84 -18.06 -21.43
CA THR A 136 3.15 -19.01 -22.32
C THR A 136 3.75 -18.98 -23.74
N PRO A 137 3.90 -20.15 -24.41
CA PRO A 137 4.71 -20.37 -25.62
C PRO A 137 4.43 -19.49 -26.85
#